data_AF-A0A8H3E3A3-F1
#
_entry.id   AF-A0A8H3E3A3-F1
#
_cell.length_a   1.000
_cell.length_b   1.000
_cell.length_c   1.000
_cell.angle_alpha   90.00
_cell.angle_beta   90.00
_cell.angle_gamma   90.00
#
_symmetry.space_group_name_H-M   'P 1'
#
loop_
_entity.id
_entity.type
_entity.pdbx_description
1 polymer ?
#
loop_
_entity_poly.entity_id
_entity_poly.type
_entity_poly.pdbx_seq_one_letter_code
_entity_poly.pdbx_strand_id
1 'polypeptide(L)'
;MTTPYIKLPSSANEEPPRKQLLTPARVGIALIFTFILALFVISPPTNSMSAPGRTAFADPAGWFSRATPHPDGANYDVKKENVVFGLTRNSRVEQDGFSVALFKPNVAVDAMGRVWVLNDRDFDALSKLATLTTDLPDTGAFRNQWRVAHDRTDYPIDQLYIATSSGLRTIGVYGHDGQTTTLKPPVGDITDLPTSLNSIVTLAKEGRDGFQRGEENADVTSKAKACFKDE
;
A
#
# COMPACT_ATOMS: atom_id res chain seq x y z
N MET A 1 -46.26 -19.03 32.97
CA MET A 1 -45.45 -17.80 32.87
C MET A 1 -45.44 -17.40 31.39
N THR A 2 -46.25 -16.40 31.05
CA THR A 2 -46.55 -15.98 29.67
C THR A 2 -45.69 -14.77 29.32
N THR A 3 -44.76 -14.95 28.39
CA THR A 3 -43.93 -13.85 27.86
C THR A 3 -44.74 -12.97 26.91
N PRO A 4 -44.73 -11.63 27.07
CA PRO A 4 -45.43 -10.74 26.17
C PRO A 4 -44.68 -10.58 24.84
N TYR A 5 -45.41 -10.77 23.75
CA TYR A 5 -44.95 -10.59 22.37
C TYR A 5 -45.03 -9.10 21.98
N ILE A 6 -43.88 -8.48 21.73
CA ILE A 6 -43.79 -7.08 21.29
C ILE A 6 -43.94 -7.06 19.75
N LYS A 7 -45.05 -6.47 19.27
CA LYS A 7 -45.25 -6.16 17.84
C LYS A 7 -44.50 -4.86 17.50
N LEU A 8 -43.52 -4.94 16.61
CA LEU A 8 -42.90 -3.78 15.98
C LEU A 8 -43.79 -3.27 14.83
N PRO A 9 -43.91 -1.94 14.64
CA PRO A 9 -44.67 -1.37 13.53
C PRO A 9 -43.94 -1.59 12.20
N SER A 10 -44.71 -2.10 11.23
CA SER A 10 -44.32 -2.24 9.82
C SER A 10 -44.20 -0.86 9.17
N SER A 11 -42.98 -0.46 8.81
CA SER A 11 -42.72 0.75 8.03
C SER A 11 -42.89 0.42 6.54
N ALA A 12 -44.14 0.49 6.06
CA ALA A 12 -44.45 0.56 4.65
C ALA A 12 -44.73 2.03 4.32
N ASN A 13 -43.67 2.79 4.01
CA ASN A 13 -43.80 4.07 3.34
C ASN A 13 -43.54 3.85 1.86
N GLU A 14 -44.63 3.72 1.10
CA GLU A 14 -44.64 3.80 -0.36
C GLU A 14 -44.31 5.24 -0.76
N GLU A 15 -43.12 5.45 -1.31
CA GLU A 15 -42.70 6.73 -1.88
C GLU A 15 -43.30 6.85 -3.30
N PRO A 16 -44.03 7.93 -3.65
CA PRO A 16 -44.60 8.09 -4.98
C PRO A 16 -43.50 8.32 -6.03
N PRO A 17 -43.69 7.84 -7.28
CA PRO A 17 -42.66 7.88 -8.31
C PRO A 17 -42.31 9.32 -8.71
N ARG A 18 -41.04 9.69 -8.52
CA ARG A 18 -40.44 10.93 -9.06
C ARG A 18 -40.56 10.94 -10.58
N LYS A 19 -41.35 11.88 -11.11
CA LYS A 19 -41.41 12.17 -12.54
C LYS A 19 -40.06 12.71 -13.00
N GLN A 20 -39.36 11.95 -13.85
CA GLN A 20 -38.19 12.40 -14.58
C GLN A 20 -38.62 13.41 -15.65
N LEU A 21 -38.27 14.68 -15.45
CA LEU A 21 -38.32 15.71 -16.47
C LEU A 21 -37.12 15.54 -17.41
N LEU A 22 -37.36 14.88 -18.55
CA LEU A 22 -36.46 14.88 -19.69
C LEU A 22 -36.58 16.23 -20.41
N THR A 23 -35.57 17.10 -20.25
CA THR A 23 -35.42 18.30 -21.07
C THR A 23 -34.62 17.98 -22.34
N PRO A 24 -35.11 18.39 -23.53
CA PRO A 24 -34.42 18.17 -24.79
C PRO A 24 -33.47 19.33 -25.08
N ALA A 25 -32.17 19.12 -24.87
CA ALA A 25 -31.12 20.01 -25.37
C ALA A 25 -30.03 19.17 -26.05
N ARG A 26 -30.42 18.45 -27.11
CA ARG A 26 -29.51 17.84 -28.09
C ARG A 26 -29.69 18.53 -29.44
N VAL A 27 -29.21 19.76 -29.56
CA VAL A 27 -28.85 20.37 -30.85
C VAL A 27 -27.73 21.38 -30.55
N GLY A 28 -26.48 21.07 -30.91
CA GLY A 28 -25.42 22.09 -30.85
C GLY A 28 -23.99 21.68 -30.47
N ILE A 29 -23.58 20.40 -30.55
CA ILE A 29 -22.15 20.03 -30.43
C ILE A 29 -21.81 18.96 -31.48
N ALA A 30 -21.97 19.31 -32.76
CA ALA A 30 -21.52 18.48 -33.88
C ALA A 30 -20.57 19.24 -34.84
N LEU A 31 -20.14 20.46 -34.50
CA LEU A 31 -19.27 21.31 -35.34
C LEU A 31 -18.21 22.08 -34.54
N ILE A 32 -17.65 21.47 -33.49
CA ILE A 32 -16.42 21.97 -32.81
C ILE A 32 -15.32 20.89 -32.77
N PHE A 33 -15.62 19.66 -33.19
CA PHE A 33 -14.66 18.54 -33.16
C PHE A 33 -13.75 18.41 -34.40
N THR A 34 -13.87 19.29 -35.40
CA THR A 34 -13.10 19.19 -36.66
C THR A 34 -12.09 20.32 -36.89
N PHE A 35 -11.87 21.22 -35.93
CA PHE A 35 -10.90 22.33 -36.09
C PHE A 35 -9.74 22.37 -35.08
N ILE A 36 -9.64 21.41 -34.14
CA ILE A 36 -8.48 21.24 -33.23
C ILE A 36 -7.70 19.95 -33.57
N LEU A 37 -7.70 19.55 -34.86
CA LEU A 37 -6.91 18.43 -35.35
C LEU A 37 -5.87 18.84 -36.42
N ALA A 38 -5.61 20.14 -36.57
CA ALA A 38 -4.72 20.68 -37.62
C ALA A 38 -3.71 21.73 -37.12
N LEU A 39 -3.36 21.71 -35.82
CA LEU A 39 -2.28 22.55 -35.24
C LEU A 39 -1.21 21.76 -34.46
N PHE A 40 -1.10 20.45 -34.70
CA PHE A 40 -0.03 19.62 -34.12
C PHE A 40 0.84 18.98 -35.21
N VAL A 41 1.30 19.78 -36.17
CA VAL A 41 2.36 19.37 -37.08
C VAL A 41 3.45 20.44 -36.99
N ILE A 42 4.61 20.01 -36.48
CA ILE A 42 5.87 20.75 -36.31
C ILE A 42 6.02 21.48 -34.96
N SER A 43 6.19 20.70 -33.89
CA SER A 43 7.15 21.08 -32.84
C SER A 43 8.47 20.37 -33.14
N PRO A 44 9.61 21.07 -33.23
CA PRO A 44 10.90 20.44 -33.41
C PRO A 44 11.24 19.55 -32.19
N PRO A 45 11.99 18.46 -32.37
CA PRO A 45 12.39 17.61 -31.26
C PRO A 45 13.25 18.44 -30.31
N THR A 46 12.71 18.74 -29.13
CA THR A 46 13.55 19.19 -28.03
C THR A 46 14.44 18.02 -27.67
N ASN A 47 15.71 18.11 -28.06
CA ASN A 47 16.76 17.26 -27.53
C ASN A 47 16.77 17.47 -26.01
N SER A 48 16.08 16.57 -25.32
CA SER A 48 16.12 16.46 -23.88
C SER A 48 17.55 16.11 -23.53
N MET A 49 18.32 17.12 -23.10
CA MET A 49 19.62 16.91 -22.48
C MET A 49 19.41 15.92 -21.35
N SER A 50 19.90 14.71 -21.57
CA SER A 50 19.96 13.67 -20.56
C SER A 50 20.77 14.22 -19.40
N ALA A 51 20.09 14.57 -18.31
CA ALA A 51 20.76 14.79 -17.04
C ALA A 51 21.57 13.53 -16.72
N PRO A 52 22.84 13.65 -16.33
CA PRO A 52 23.67 12.49 -16.07
C PRO A 52 23.10 11.70 -14.88
N GLY A 53 22.65 10.47 -15.17
CA GLY A 53 22.79 9.35 -14.24
C GLY A 53 21.90 9.29 -13.00
N ARG A 54 20.64 9.76 -13.03
CA ARG A 54 19.63 9.10 -12.18
C ARG A 54 19.25 7.81 -12.90
N THR A 55 19.84 6.68 -12.53
CA THR A 55 19.33 5.36 -12.94
C THR A 55 17.85 5.34 -12.62
N ALA A 56 17.00 5.42 -13.65
CA ALA A 56 15.56 5.36 -13.47
C ALA A 56 15.27 4.06 -12.73
N PHE A 57 14.68 4.18 -11.54
CA PHE A 57 14.24 3.00 -10.81
C PHE A 57 13.19 2.31 -11.66
N ALA A 58 13.28 0.99 -11.75
CA ALA A 58 12.13 0.22 -12.18
C ALA A 58 10.96 0.58 -11.25
N ASP A 59 9.82 0.94 -11.81
CA ASP A 59 8.60 1.15 -11.04
C ASP A 59 8.01 -0.22 -10.67
N PRO A 60 8.03 -0.61 -9.39
CA PRO A 60 7.48 -1.89 -8.94
C PRO A 60 5.97 -1.82 -8.73
N ALA A 61 5.29 -0.71 -9.03
CA ALA A 61 3.84 -0.63 -8.93
C ALA A 61 3.16 -1.75 -9.71
N GLY A 62 2.17 -2.40 -9.09
CA GLY A 62 1.50 -3.57 -9.63
C GLY A 62 2.34 -4.85 -9.61
N TRP A 63 3.42 -4.92 -8.82
CA TRP A 63 4.22 -6.14 -8.66
C TRP A 63 3.35 -7.33 -8.29
N PHE A 64 2.32 -7.10 -7.46
CA PHE A 64 1.45 -8.15 -6.97
C PHE A 64 0.72 -8.87 -8.12
N SER A 65 0.22 -8.09 -9.09
CA SER A 65 -0.45 -8.62 -10.29
C SER A 65 0.46 -9.39 -11.25
N ARG A 66 1.77 -9.12 -11.21
CA ARG A 66 2.78 -9.76 -12.08
C ARG A 66 3.42 -10.97 -11.41
N ALA A 67 3.22 -11.15 -10.11
CA ALA A 67 3.78 -12.25 -9.35
C ALA A 67 3.11 -13.58 -9.73
N THR A 68 3.87 -14.67 -9.63
CA THR A 68 3.37 -16.02 -9.90
C THR A 68 3.35 -16.85 -8.62
N PRO A 69 2.43 -17.81 -8.46
CA PRO A 69 2.42 -18.66 -7.27
C PRO A 69 3.73 -19.42 -7.09
N HIS A 70 4.25 -19.47 -5.87
CA HIS A 70 5.43 -20.29 -5.53
C HIS A 70 5.08 -21.78 -5.61
N PRO A 71 5.93 -22.65 -6.18
CA PRO A 71 5.65 -24.08 -6.36
C PRO A 71 5.33 -24.80 -5.04
N ASP A 72 6.01 -24.43 -3.95
CA ASP A 72 5.76 -25.00 -2.62
C ASP A 72 4.49 -24.45 -1.93
N GLY A 73 3.94 -23.33 -2.43
CA GLY A 73 2.78 -22.67 -1.84
C GLY A 73 2.90 -22.50 -0.32
N ALA A 74 1.90 -22.99 0.42
CA ALA A 74 1.86 -22.92 1.89
C ALA A 74 2.95 -23.75 2.60
N ASN A 75 3.62 -24.66 1.89
CA ASN A 75 4.72 -25.47 2.44
C ASN A 75 6.08 -24.77 2.33
N TYR A 76 6.14 -23.57 1.74
CA TYR A 76 7.39 -22.80 1.66
C TYR A 76 7.98 -22.57 3.06
N ASP A 77 9.26 -22.90 3.19
CA ASP A 77 10.01 -22.78 4.45
C ASP A 77 10.50 -21.34 4.63
N VAL A 78 9.72 -20.55 5.37
CA VAL A 78 10.04 -19.16 5.67
C VAL A 78 11.20 -19.08 6.65
N LYS A 79 12.28 -18.39 6.26
CA LYS A 79 13.52 -18.27 7.05
C LYS A 79 13.83 -16.83 7.42
N LYS A 80 14.17 -16.58 8.70
CA LYS A 80 14.49 -15.25 9.23
C LYS A 80 15.72 -14.65 8.54
N GLU A 81 16.73 -15.47 8.26
CA GLU A 81 17.95 -15.08 7.54
C GLU A 81 17.70 -14.63 6.09
N ASN A 82 16.55 -14.98 5.51
CA ASN A 82 16.17 -14.59 4.16
C ASN A 82 15.30 -13.33 4.11
N VAL A 83 14.89 -12.77 5.25
CA VAL A 83 14.06 -11.55 5.28
C VAL A 83 14.76 -10.41 4.55
N VAL A 84 14.01 -9.71 3.70
CA VAL A 84 14.39 -8.42 3.13
C VAL A 84 13.65 -7.30 3.85
N PHE A 85 12.31 -7.37 3.83
CA PHE A 85 11.46 -6.51 4.65
C PHE A 85 10.11 -7.16 4.92
N GLY A 86 9.34 -6.61 5.83
CA GLY A 86 7.93 -6.91 6.00
C GLY A 86 7.14 -5.71 6.48
N LEU A 87 5.83 -5.73 6.25
CA LEU A 87 4.91 -4.71 6.67
C LEU A 87 3.78 -5.34 7.49
N THR A 88 3.61 -4.86 8.73
CA THR A 88 2.40 -5.11 9.52
C THR A 88 1.59 -3.83 9.67
N ARG A 89 0.33 -3.97 10.04
CA ARG A 89 -0.63 -2.89 10.21
C ARG A 89 -1.27 -3.02 11.58
N ASN A 90 -1.22 -1.96 12.37
CA ASN A 90 -1.88 -1.88 13.65
C ASN A 90 -3.03 -0.87 13.57
N SER A 91 -4.26 -1.34 13.80
CA SER A 91 -5.46 -0.52 13.83
C SER A 91 -6.38 -0.97 14.98
N ARG A 92 -7.41 -0.18 15.26
CA ARG A 92 -8.39 -0.52 16.31
C ARG A 92 -9.10 -1.86 16.09
N VAL A 93 -9.31 -2.25 14.83
CA VAL A 93 -10.07 -3.47 14.46
C VAL A 93 -9.18 -4.65 14.08
N GLU A 94 -7.91 -4.40 13.79
CA GLU A 94 -6.91 -5.37 13.36
C GLU A 94 -5.59 -5.00 14.06
N GLN A 95 -5.41 -5.57 15.25
CA GLN A 95 -4.16 -5.46 15.98
C GLN A 95 -3.18 -6.45 15.36
N ASP A 96 -1.99 -5.98 14.96
CA ASP A 96 -0.95 -6.82 14.34
C ASP A 96 -1.40 -7.53 13.03
N GLY A 97 -2.12 -6.80 12.20
CA GLY A 97 -2.49 -7.21 10.85
C GLY A 97 -1.26 -7.43 9.96
N PHE A 98 -1.26 -8.50 9.18
CA PHE A 98 -0.17 -8.78 8.24
C PHE A 98 -0.49 -8.17 6.87
N SER A 99 0.49 -7.53 6.23
CA SER A 99 0.32 -6.98 4.87
C SER A 99 1.15 -7.74 3.87
N VAL A 100 2.47 -7.81 4.08
CA VAL A 100 3.39 -8.51 3.20
C VAL A 100 4.71 -8.81 3.91
N ALA A 101 5.42 -9.83 3.47
CA ALA A 101 6.82 -10.08 3.78
C ALA A 101 7.58 -10.45 2.51
N LEU A 102 8.77 -9.91 2.31
CA LEU A 102 9.65 -10.20 1.19
C LEU A 102 10.89 -10.96 1.66
N PHE A 103 11.23 -12.03 0.97
CA PHE A 103 12.33 -12.95 1.27
C PHE A 103 13.22 -13.18 0.05
N LYS A 104 14.51 -13.40 0.29
CA LYS A 104 15.46 -13.83 -0.75
C LYS A 104 15.13 -15.26 -1.24
N PRO A 105 15.37 -15.57 -2.52
CA PRO A 105 15.91 -14.66 -3.54
C PRO A 105 14.87 -13.72 -4.16
N ASN A 106 13.59 -14.10 -4.22
CA ASN A 106 12.54 -13.30 -4.88
C ASN A 106 11.12 -13.72 -4.45
N VAL A 107 10.94 -14.02 -3.17
CA VAL A 107 9.69 -14.58 -2.64
C VAL A 107 8.93 -13.53 -1.85
N ALA A 108 7.61 -13.40 -2.07
CA ALA A 108 6.73 -12.62 -1.20
C ALA A 108 5.67 -13.50 -0.54
N VAL A 109 5.33 -13.20 0.70
CA VAL A 109 4.17 -13.75 1.40
C VAL A 109 3.19 -12.61 1.62
N ASP A 110 1.96 -12.77 1.15
CA ASP A 110 0.94 -11.71 1.21
C ASP A 110 -0.01 -11.84 2.42
N ALA A 111 -0.94 -10.91 2.57
CA ALA A 111 -1.87 -10.86 3.70
C ALA A 111 -2.80 -12.09 3.81
N MET A 112 -3.03 -12.82 2.71
CA MET A 112 -3.80 -14.07 2.70
C MET A 112 -2.93 -15.29 3.03
N GLY A 113 -1.62 -15.12 3.22
CA GLY A 113 -0.66 -16.21 3.39
C GLY A 113 -0.37 -16.96 2.09
N ARG A 114 -0.63 -16.34 0.93
CA ARG A 114 -0.20 -16.87 -0.38
C ARG A 114 1.28 -16.56 -0.56
N VAL A 115 2.00 -17.52 -1.11
CA VAL A 115 3.44 -17.40 -1.37
C VAL A 115 3.63 -17.19 -2.86
N TRP A 116 4.37 -16.14 -3.20
CA TRP A 116 4.54 -15.62 -4.54
C TRP A 116 6.01 -15.57 -4.92
N VAL A 117 6.28 -15.73 -6.20
CA VAL A 117 7.57 -15.49 -6.85
C VAL A 117 7.44 -14.18 -7.63
N LEU A 118 8.32 -13.23 -7.32
CA LEU A 118 8.42 -11.97 -8.03
C LEU A 118 9.42 -12.11 -9.18
N ASN A 119 9.24 -11.32 -10.23
CA ASN A 119 10.33 -11.14 -11.19
C ASN A 119 11.46 -10.31 -10.55
N ASP A 120 12.68 -10.49 -11.06
CA ASP A 120 13.89 -9.87 -10.50
C ASP A 120 13.79 -8.35 -10.46
N ARG A 121 13.18 -7.74 -11.48
CA ARG A 121 13.03 -6.28 -11.59
C ARG A 121 12.19 -5.70 -10.44
N ASP A 122 11.06 -6.32 -10.12
CA ASP A 122 10.18 -5.89 -9.04
C ASP A 122 10.84 -6.16 -7.68
N PHE A 123 11.47 -7.32 -7.52
CA PHE A 123 12.19 -7.67 -6.30
C PHE A 123 13.33 -6.67 -5.99
N ASP A 124 14.16 -6.36 -6.99
CA ASP A 124 15.29 -5.44 -6.84
C ASP A 124 14.81 -4.02 -6.51
N ALA A 125 13.75 -3.56 -7.16
CA ALA A 125 13.18 -2.24 -6.92
C ALA A 125 12.60 -2.10 -5.50
N LEU A 126 11.83 -3.10 -5.04
CA LEU A 126 11.28 -3.13 -3.68
C LEU A 126 12.38 -3.23 -2.62
N SER A 127 13.35 -4.12 -2.84
CA SER A 127 14.50 -4.30 -1.95
C SER A 127 15.32 -3.01 -1.81
N LYS A 128 15.59 -2.33 -2.94
CA LYS A 128 16.32 -1.08 -2.95
C LYS A 128 15.55 0.05 -2.27
N LEU A 129 14.24 0.15 -2.47
CA LEU A 129 13.40 1.12 -1.75
C LEU A 129 13.43 0.88 -0.24
N ALA A 130 13.34 -0.38 0.20
CA ALA A 130 13.47 -0.74 1.61
C ALA A 130 14.85 -0.33 2.16
N THR A 131 15.94 -0.62 1.46
CA THR A 131 17.29 -0.18 1.86
C THR A 131 17.42 1.34 1.97
N LEU A 132 16.83 2.12 1.05
CA LEU A 132 16.89 3.59 1.15
C LEU A 132 16.20 4.14 2.41
N THR A 133 15.29 3.40 3.03
CA THR A 133 14.69 3.82 4.31
C THR A 133 15.60 3.58 5.50
N THR A 134 16.64 2.75 5.38
CA THR A 134 17.59 2.47 6.48
C THR A 134 18.56 3.60 6.76
N ASP A 135 18.57 4.65 5.93
CA ASP A 135 19.38 5.85 6.15
C ASP A 135 18.57 7.02 6.73
N LEU A 136 17.26 6.85 6.91
CA LEU A 136 16.40 7.88 7.51
C LEU A 136 16.76 8.10 8.99
N PRO A 137 16.62 9.31 9.55
CA PRO A 137 16.84 9.54 10.96
C PRO A 137 15.79 8.82 11.81
N ASP A 138 16.15 8.49 13.06
CA ASP A 138 15.15 8.05 14.03
C ASP A 138 14.29 9.24 14.47
N THR A 139 12.99 9.00 14.63
CA THR A 139 12.05 10.07 15.02
C THR A 139 12.04 10.33 16.53
N GLY A 140 12.66 9.45 17.32
CA GLY A 140 12.56 9.45 18.79
C GLY A 140 11.15 9.14 19.34
N ALA A 141 10.16 8.96 18.46
CA ALA A 141 8.80 8.59 18.84
C ALA A 141 8.67 7.09 19.08
N PHE A 142 7.57 6.68 19.72
CA PHE A 142 7.22 5.28 19.91
C PHE A 142 7.30 4.49 18.58
N ARG A 143 8.09 3.41 18.58
CA ARG A 143 8.35 2.55 17.40
C ARG A 143 8.85 3.30 16.17
N ASN A 144 9.68 4.34 16.37
CA ASN A 144 10.29 5.12 15.29
C ASN A 144 9.23 5.63 14.28
N GLN A 145 8.14 6.17 14.83
CA GLN A 145 6.96 6.49 14.05
C GLN A 145 7.07 7.86 13.38
N TRP A 146 6.87 7.87 12.06
CA TRP A 146 6.64 9.03 11.22
C TRP A 146 5.13 9.31 11.18
N ARG A 147 4.72 10.54 11.50
CA ARG A 147 3.31 10.89 11.64
C ARG A 147 2.87 11.81 10.53
N VAL A 148 2.08 11.28 9.60
CA VAL A 148 1.42 12.10 8.58
C VAL A 148 0.37 12.98 9.26
N ALA A 149 0.33 14.24 8.86
CA ALA A 149 -0.59 15.24 9.38
C ALA A 149 -2.01 14.95 8.90
N HIS A 150 -2.89 14.69 9.85
CA HIS A 150 -4.32 14.51 9.60
C HIS A 150 -5.15 15.32 10.60
N ASP A 151 -6.44 15.47 10.30
CA ASP A 151 -7.43 16.13 11.15
C ASP A 151 -7.93 15.25 12.31
N ARG A 152 -7.86 13.92 12.18
CA ARG A 152 -8.26 12.93 13.20
C ARG A 152 -7.11 12.05 13.70
N THR A 153 -7.33 11.38 14.85
CA THR A 153 -6.29 10.69 15.64
C THR A 153 -6.39 9.16 15.68
N ASP A 154 -7.29 8.56 14.90
CA ASP A 154 -7.61 7.12 14.91
C ASP A 154 -7.10 6.36 13.67
N TYR A 155 -6.05 6.87 13.02
CA TYR A 155 -5.48 6.21 11.86
C TYR A 155 -4.65 4.97 12.22
N PRO A 156 -4.56 4.00 11.29
CA PRO A 156 -3.66 2.87 11.43
C PRO A 156 -2.18 3.31 11.47
N ILE A 157 -1.37 2.43 12.04
CA ILE A 157 0.09 2.49 11.99
C ILE A 157 0.55 1.34 11.11
N ASP A 158 1.19 1.66 9.99
CA ASP A 158 1.88 0.66 9.17
C ASP A 158 3.33 0.56 9.67
N GLN A 159 3.75 -0.62 10.12
CA GLN A 159 5.05 -0.87 10.73
C GLN A 159 5.90 -1.70 9.77
N LEU A 160 6.96 -1.07 9.27
CA LEU A 160 7.92 -1.62 8.33
C LEU A 160 9.12 -2.18 9.10
N TYR A 161 9.47 -3.43 8.82
CA TYR A 161 10.64 -4.12 9.35
C TYR A 161 11.60 -4.35 8.17
N ILE A 162 12.85 -3.89 8.26
CA ILE A 162 13.83 -4.02 7.18
C ILE A 162 15.05 -4.74 7.72
N ALA A 163 15.52 -5.77 7.01
CA ALA A 163 16.76 -6.45 7.37
C ALA A 163 17.97 -5.55 7.07
N THR A 164 18.84 -5.43 8.05
CA THR A 164 20.13 -4.74 7.97
C THR A 164 21.25 -5.71 8.33
N SER A 165 22.50 -5.30 8.16
CA SER A 165 23.66 -6.08 8.62
C SER A 165 23.72 -6.26 10.14
N SER A 166 23.01 -5.42 10.90
CA SER A 166 23.00 -5.41 12.37
C SER A 166 21.73 -6.00 12.99
N GLY A 167 20.79 -6.51 12.19
CA GLY A 167 19.51 -7.04 12.67
C GLY A 167 18.32 -6.48 11.88
N LEU A 168 17.21 -6.22 12.56
CA LEU A 168 16.02 -5.62 11.95
C LEU A 168 15.89 -4.16 12.36
N ARG A 169 15.75 -3.26 11.37
CA ARG A 169 15.35 -1.89 11.60
C ARG A 169 13.84 -1.77 11.49
N THR A 170 13.23 -1.13 12.49
CA THR A 170 11.79 -0.86 12.51
C THR A 170 11.51 0.60 12.23
N ILE A 171 10.56 0.87 11.32
CA ILE A 171 10.07 2.21 10.99
C ILE A 171 8.54 2.18 10.96
N GLY A 172 7.89 3.04 11.74
CA GLY A 172 6.43 3.16 11.74
C GLY A 172 5.96 4.33 10.88
N VAL A 173 4.81 4.20 10.22
CA VAL A 173 4.11 5.32 9.57
C VAL A 173 2.67 5.36 10.05
N TYR A 174 2.30 6.44 10.74
CA TYR A 174 0.96 6.70 11.20
C TYR A 174 0.18 7.49 10.16
N GLY A 175 -1.03 7.05 9.82
CA GLY A 175 -1.90 7.78 8.90
C GLY A 175 -1.47 7.71 7.44
N HIS A 176 -0.74 6.69 7.02
CA HIS A 176 -0.34 6.60 5.62
C HIS A 176 -1.55 6.37 4.69
N ASP A 177 -1.82 7.32 3.80
CA ASP A 177 -2.83 7.26 2.73
C ASP A 177 -2.23 7.26 1.30
N GLY A 178 -0.90 7.40 1.18
CA GLY A 178 -0.16 7.44 -0.08
C GLY A 178 -0.18 8.79 -0.80
N GLN A 179 -0.93 9.78 -0.31
CA GLN A 179 -1.10 11.10 -0.93
C GLN A 179 -0.60 12.23 -0.02
N THR A 180 -0.98 12.19 1.25
CA THR A 180 -0.60 13.18 2.25
C THR A 180 0.81 12.87 2.74
N THR A 181 1.74 13.79 2.51
CA THR A 181 3.14 13.64 2.94
C THR A 181 3.50 14.50 4.14
N THR A 182 2.85 15.64 4.34
CA THR A 182 3.21 16.57 5.42
C THR A 182 3.22 15.89 6.79
N LEU A 183 4.28 16.10 7.56
CA LEU A 183 4.50 15.50 8.87
C LEU A 183 4.05 16.41 10.00
N LYS A 184 3.52 15.82 11.07
CA LYS A 184 3.18 16.53 12.31
C LYS A 184 3.43 15.67 13.56
N PRO A 185 4.50 15.95 14.34
CA PRO A 185 5.53 16.98 14.11
C PRO A 185 6.51 16.59 12.97
N PRO A 186 7.30 17.56 12.46
CA PRO A 186 8.48 17.27 11.62
C PRO A 186 9.51 16.38 12.32
N VAL A 187 10.40 15.75 11.55
CA VAL A 187 11.53 14.93 12.06
C VAL A 187 12.84 15.66 11.73
N GLY A 188 13.40 16.38 12.70
CA GLY A 188 14.49 17.32 12.44
C GLY A 188 14.03 18.38 11.43
N ASP A 189 14.75 18.52 10.32
CA ASP A 189 14.41 19.45 9.23
C ASP A 189 13.44 18.84 8.19
N ILE A 190 13.01 17.59 8.37
CA ILE A 190 12.15 16.88 7.41
C ILE A 190 10.69 17.18 7.74
N THR A 191 10.03 17.96 6.88
CA THR A 191 8.63 18.37 7.03
C THR A 191 7.64 17.47 6.29
N ASP A 192 8.12 16.62 5.38
CA ASP A 192 7.30 15.74 4.55
C ASP A 192 7.84 14.31 4.60
N LEU A 193 6.94 13.34 4.53
CA LEU A 193 7.24 11.92 4.53
C LEU A 193 8.21 11.63 3.37
N PRO A 194 9.41 11.11 3.64
CA PRO A 194 10.39 10.85 2.61
C PRO A 194 9.83 9.96 1.50
N THR A 195 10.12 10.30 0.24
CA THR A 195 9.56 9.58 -0.91
C THR A 195 9.83 8.08 -0.86
N SER A 196 11.02 7.66 -0.43
CA SER A 196 11.36 6.24 -0.27
C SER A 196 10.41 5.53 0.70
N LEU A 197 10.09 6.15 1.84
CA LEU A 197 9.20 5.62 2.86
C LEU A 197 7.74 5.62 2.40
N ASN A 198 7.27 6.71 1.77
CA ASN A 198 5.93 6.77 1.19
C ASN A 198 5.73 5.70 0.10
N SER A 199 6.70 5.57 -0.81
CA SER A 199 6.64 4.60 -1.90
C SER A 199 6.63 3.17 -1.38
N ILE A 200 7.57 2.77 -0.51
CA ILE A 200 7.63 1.37 -0.05
C ILE A 200 6.39 0.96 0.74
N VAL A 201 5.84 1.84 1.59
CA VAL A 201 4.61 1.54 2.35
C VAL A 201 3.40 1.46 1.42
N THR A 202 3.32 2.31 0.39
CA THR A 202 2.28 2.22 -0.64
C THR A 202 2.34 0.89 -1.39
N LEU A 203 3.52 0.52 -1.89
CA LEU A 203 3.72 -0.69 -2.69
C LEU A 203 3.56 -1.97 -1.87
N ALA A 204 4.02 -1.98 -0.62
CA ALA A 204 3.85 -3.11 0.28
C ALA A 204 2.38 -3.38 0.63
N LYS A 205 1.51 -2.37 0.55
CA LYS A 205 0.06 -2.54 0.74
C LYS A 205 -0.62 -3.30 -0.40
N GLU A 206 -0.01 -3.41 -1.58
CA GLU A 206 -0.52 -4.29 -2.65
C GLU A 206 -0.60 -5.76 -2.19
N GLY A 207 0.22 -6.18 -1.21
CA GLY A 207 0.10 -7.51 -0.58
C GLY A 207 -1.22 -7.75 0.15
N ARG A 208 -2.07 -6.72 0.30
CA ARG A 208 -3.43 -6.84 0.85
C ARG A 208 -4.50 -6.93 -0.23
N ASP A 209 -4.13 -6.95 -1.51
CA ASP A 209 -5.09 -7.06 -2.60
C ASP A 209 -5.79 -8.44 -2.56
N GLY A 210 -7.11 -8.38 -2.41
CA GLY A 210 -7.96 -9.56 -2.21
C GLY A 210 -7.94 -10.11 -0.78
N PHE A 211 -7.43 -9.36 0.21
CA PHE A 211 -7.47 -9.77 1.61
C PHE A 211 -8.91 -9.92 2.13
N GLN A 212 -9.20 -11.08 2.72
CA GLN A 212 -10.47 -11.40 3.36
C GLN A 212 -10.19 -11.91 4.76
N ARG A 213 -10.60 -11.12 5.76
CA ARG A 213 -10.35 -11.42 7.16
C ARG A 213 -11.06 -12.72 7.56
N GLY A 214 -10.32 -13.64 8.16
CA GLY A 214 -10.80 -14.94 8.62
C GLY A 214 -10.65 -16.05 7.58
N GLU A 215 -10.19 -15.72 6.37
CA GLU A 215 -9.93 -16.68 5.28
C GLU A 215 -8.43 -16.82 4.97
N GLU A 216 -7.57 -16.06 5.66
CA GLU A 216 -6.12 -16.15 5.48
C GLU A 216 -5.55 -17.47 5.98
N ASN A 217 -4.45 -17.90 5.35
CA ASN A 217 -3.61 -18.95 5.92
C ASN A 217 -2.83 -18.39 7.12
N ALA A 218 -3.45 -18.49 8.30
CA ALA A 218 -2.90 -17.98 9.55
C ALA A 218 -1.54 -18.61 9.92
N ASP A 219 -1.29 -19.87 9.52
CA ASP A 219 -0.03 -20.54 9.80
C ASP A 219 1.13 -19.91 9.02
N VAL A 220 0.93 -19.66 7.72
CA VAL A 220 1.94 -19.03 6.86
C VAL A 220 2.21 -17.59 7.30
N THR A 221 1.15 -16.81 7.53
CA THR A 221 1.31 -15.42 7.98
C THR A 221 1.94 -15.32 9.37
N SER A 222 1.63 -16.25 10.28
CA SER A 222 2.25 -16.30 11.61
C SER A 222 3.73 -16.67 11.54
N LYS A 223 4.12 -17.62 10.68
CA LYS A 223 5.54 -17.94 10.42
C LYS A 223 6.29 -16.74 9.86
N ALA A 224 5.73 -16.05 8.87
CA ALA A 224 6.32 -14.84 8.32
C ALA A 224 6.46 -13.72 9.36
N LYS A 225 5.43 -13.48 10.19
CA LYS A 225 5.49 -12.50 11.29
C LYS A 225 6.51 -12.86 12.36
N ALA A 226 6.72 -14.15 12.64
CA ALA A 226 7.70 -14.60 13.62
C ALA A 226 9.13 -14.17 13.24
N CYS A 227 9.42 -14.00 11.94
CA CYS A 227 10.70 -13.50 11.48
C CYS A 227 10.99 -12.04 11.90
N PHE A 228 9.97 -11.26 12.31
CA PHE A 228 10.11 -9.86 12.70
C PHE A 228 10.22 -9.62 14.21
N LYS A 229 10.14 -10.68 15.01
CA LYS A 229 10.29 -10.56 16.46
C LYS A 229 11.77 -10.46 16.81
N ASP A 230 12.09 -9.51 17.66
CA ASP A 230 13.36 -9.49 18.37
C ASP A 230 13.43 -10.74 19.28
N GLU A 231 14.61 -11.37 19.35
CA GLU A 231 14.88 -12.51 20.24
C GLU A 231 15.04 -12.07 21.71
#